data_AF-A0A968I3E0-F1
#
_entry.id   AF-A0A968I3E0-F1
#
_cell.length_a   1.000
_cell.length_b   1.000
_cell.length_c   1.000
_cell.angle_alpha   90.00
_cell.angle_beta   90.00
_cell.angle_gamma   90.00
#
_symmetry.space_group_name_H-M   'P 1'
#
loop_
_entity.id
_entity.type
_entity.pdbx_description
1 polymer ?
#
loop_
_entity_poly.entity_id
_entity_poly.type
_entity_poly.pdbx_seq_one_letter_code
_entity_poly.pdbx_strand_id
1 'polypeptide(L)'
;MKHARDALTLSRRLGNEPVALQLLPQIAWAEAVHGDAKLALEILDDHARLVQKHQEQTYGVFAQWMRALSLERLGRSTEAVALMEDALCQIRDLQVDWNLVRLELELHRMRDDEQSARDALETLCTRGEEGATALHVLKRYFPRLFETNTYALASESPVPSLEVLGEMRFNHTPISPRLRKAKELVALLLEARLAGRQHVTPLEALDGLYRGEDEVQSSAAIRQLLYRLRKALGDDLVGRTNQGYVLTVKSDAEQFLETLDTRLWRGDYLQGLAFASTPSVLERCITL
;
A
#
# COMPACT_ATOMS: atom_id res chain seq x y z
N MET A 1 3.92 -1.34 17.14
CA MET A 1 3.81 -2.25 18.30
C MET A 1 3.27 -1.62 19.57
N LYS A 2 3.80 -0.47 20.06
CA LYS A 2 3.30 0.17 21.29
C LYS A 2 1.76 0.36 21.30
N HIS A 3 1.21 0.95 20.24
CA HIS A 3 -0.24 1.19 20.14
C HIS A 3 -1.09 -0.08 20.12
N ALA A 4 -0.63 -1.17 19.48
CA ALA A 4 -1.35 -2.44 19.46
C ALA A 4 -1.41 -3.08 20.86
N ARG A 5 -0.31 -3.00 21.63
CA ARG A 5 -0.25 -3.49 23.02
C ARG A 5 -1.04 -2.63 24.00
N ASP A 6 -1.01 -1.31 23.79
CA ASP A 6 -1.85 -0.37 24.54
C ASP A 6 -3.34 -0.65 24.27
N ALA A 7 -3.71 -0.87 22.99
CA ALA A 7 -5.08 -1.24 22.60
C ALA A 7 -5.51 -2.58 23.22
N LEU A 8 -4.65 -3.60 23.24
CA LEU A 8 -4.93 -4.87 23.91
C LEU A 8 -5.18 -4.69 25.41
N THR A 9 -4.34 -3.89 26.06
CA THR A 9 -4.47 -3.60 27.49
C THR A 9 -5.76 -2.84 27.80
N LEU A 10 -6.10 -1.84 26.96
CA LEU A 10 -7.34 -1.06 27.10
C LEU A 10 -8.57 -1.92 26.85
N SER A 11 -8.57 -2.75 25.79
CA SER A 11 -9.67 -3.67 25.48
C SER A 11 -9.97 -4.60 26.66
N ARG A 12 -8.94 -5.20 27.27
CA ARG A 12 -9.08 -6.06 28.46
C ARG A 12 -9.61 -5.29 29.68
N ARG A 13 -9.16 -4.05 29.89
CA ARG A 13 -9.61 -3.21 31.01
C ARG A 13 -11.05 -2.75 30.89
N LEU A 14 -11.51 -2.44 29.67
CA LEU A 14 -12.86 -1.94 29.42
C LEU A 14 -13.92 -3.04 29.51
N GLY A 15 -13.53 -4.32 29.37
CA GLY A 15 -14.47 -5.45 29.42
C GLY A 15 -15.55 -5.43 28.33
N ASN A 16 -15.37 -4.60 27.30
CA ASN A 16 -16.31 -4.46 26.20
C ASN A 16 -16.00 -5.53 25.14
N GLU A 17 -16.64 -6.69 25.30
CA GLU A 17 -16.43 -7.86 24.44
C GLU A 17 -16.73 -7.60 22.95
N PRO A 18 -17.79 -6.87 22.56
CA PRO A 18 -18.00 -6.46 21.16
C PRO A 18 -16.82 -5.67 20.55
N VAL A 19 -16.24 -4.74 21.31
CA VAL A 19 -15.07 -3.98 20.85
C VAL A 19 -13.84 -4.88 20.79
N ALA A 20 -13.69 -5.82 21.73
CA ALA A 20 -12.61 -6.80 21.68
C ALA A 20 -12.71 -7.71 20.45
N LEU A 21 -13.91 -8.20 20.10
CA LEU A 21 -14.14 -9.00 18.89
C LEU A 21 -13.58 -8.33 17.63
N GLN A 22 -13.75 -7.02 17.49
CA GLN A 22 -13.25 -6.27 16.34
C GLN A 22 -11.74 -6.01 16.39
N LEU A 23 -11.20 -5.72 17.57
CA LEU A 23 -9.80 -5.29 17.72
C LEU A 23 -8.79 -6.43 17.78
N LEU A 24 -9.15 -7.57 18.38
CA LEU A 24 -8.18 -8.65 18.61
C LEU A 24 -7.53 -9.18 17.33
N PRO A 25 -8.25 -9.41 16.21
CA PRO A 25 -7.60 -9.83 14.95
C PRO A 25 -6.59 -8.79 14.42
N GLN A 26 -6.87 -7.49 14.56
CA GLN A 26 -5.97 -6.42 14.11
C GLN A 26 -4.70 -6.36 14.98
N ILE A 27 -4.84 -6.57 16.29
CA ILE A 27 -3.70 -6.66 17.21
C ILE A 27 -2.87 -7.92 16.91
N ALA A 28 -3.52 -9.05 16.66
CA ALA A 28 -2.86 -10.29 16.29
C ALA A 28 -2.07 -10.15 14.99
N TRP A 29 -2.62 -9.46 13.99
CA TRP A 29 -1.90 -9.13 12.76
C TRP A 29 -0.58 -8.38 13.04
N ALA A 30 -0.65 -7.32 13.85
CA ALA A 30 0.53 -6.52 14.17
C ALA A 30 1.61 -7.34 14.90
N GLU A 31 1.22 -8.21 15.85
CA GLU A 31 2.16 -9.11 16.52
C GLU A 31 2.70 -10.19 15.57
N ALA A 32 1.88 -10.76 14.68
CA ALA A 32 2.31 -11.77 13.72
C ALA A 32 3.32 -11.22 12.69
N VAL A 33 3.13 -9.99 12.22
CA VAL A 33 4.00 -9.39 11.19
C VAL A 33 5.23 -8.71 11.77
N HIS A 34 5.08 -8.04 12.93
CA HIS A 34 6.12 -7.15 13.47
C HIS A 34 6.53 -7.45 14.92
N GLY A 35 5.94 -8.45 15.56
CA GLY A 35 6.12 -8.74 16.98
C GLY A 35 6.33 -10.22 17.27
N ASP A 36 5.58 -10.72 18.25
CA ASP A 36 5.67 -12.12 18.69
C ASP A 36 4.52 -12.96 18.09
N ALA A 37 4.87 -13.86 17.18
CA ALA A 37 3.91 -14.77 16.54
C ALA A 37 3.22 -15.73 17.52
N LYS A 38 3.82 -16.04 18.68
CA LYS A 38 3.15 -16.84 19.72
C LYS A 38 2.07 -16.02 20.42
N LEU A 39 2.38 -14.78 20.75
CA LEU A 39 1.40 -13.85 21.33
C LEU A 39 0.23 -13.61 20.37
N ALA A 40 0.49 -13.52 19.06
CA ALA A 40 -0.56 -13.43 18.06
C ALA A 40 -1.53 -14.63 18.11
N LEU A 41 -1.02 -15.87 18.26
CA LEU A 41 -1.87 -17.05 18.43
C LEU A 41 -2.69 -17.01 19.72
N GLU A 42 -2.10 -16.59 20.84
CA GLU A 42 -2.83 -16.44 22.10
C GLU A 42 -3.99 -15.43 21.99
N ILE A 43 -3.75 -14.31 21.31
CA ILE A 43 -4.78 -13.28 21.03
C ILE A 43 -5.89 -13.86 20.15
N LEU A 44 -5.54 -14.70 19.16
CA LEU A 44 -6.52 -15.36 18.29
C LEU A 44 -7.32 -16.44 19.00
N ASP A 45 -6.75 -17.10 20.01
CA ASP A 45 -7.46 -18.03 20.89
C ASP A 45 -8.42 -17.30 21.85
N ASP A 46 -8.05 -16.11 22.34
CA ASP A 46 -8.97 -15.20 23.05
C ASP A 46 -10.14 -14.80 22.11
N HIS A 47 -9.84 -14.41 20.87
CA HIS A 47 -10.85 -14.03 19.87
C HIS A 47 -11.81 -15.18 19.55
N ALA A 48 -11.29 -16.39 19.28
CA ALA A 48 -12.12 -17.56 18.96
C ALA A 48 -13.12 -17.90 20.08
N ARG A 49 -12.71 -17.74 21.35
CA ARG A 49 -13.62 -17.91 22.50
C ARG A 49 -14.73 -16.88 22.53
N LEU A 50 -14.44 -15.62 22.19
CA LEU A 50 -15.46 -14.56 22.10
C LEU A 50 -16.42 -14.81 20.94
N VAL A 51 -15.91 -15.20 19.77
CA VAL A 51 -16.72 -15.57 18.59
C VAL A 51 -17.70 -16.69 18.94
N GLN A 52 -17.20 -17.75 19.60
CA GLN A 52 -18.05 -18.86 20.04
C GLN A 52 -19.11 -18.41 21.06
N LYS A 53 -18.73 -17.56 22.02
CA LYS A 53 -19.64 -17.04 23.05
C LYS A 53 -20.77 -16.19 22.47
N HIS A 54 -20.46 -15.34 21.49
CA HIS A 54 -21.42 -14.41 20.87
C HIS A 54 -22.12 -14.99 19.63
N GLN A 55 -21.75 -16.20 19.19
CA GLN A 55 -22.28 -16.87 17.98
C GLN A 55 -22.09 -16.04 16.69
N GLU A 56 -21.04 -15.20 16.66
CA GLU A 56 -20.74 -14.32 15.54
C GLU A 56 -19.91 -15.05 14.50
N GLN A 57 -20.38 -15.16 13.25
CA GLN A 57 -19.65 -15.87 12.19
C GLN A 57 -18.81 -14.94 11.30
N THR A 58 -19.11 -13.63 11.28
CA THR A 58 -18.54 -12.67 10.32
C THR A 58 -17.05 -12.40 10.52
N TYR A 59 -16.52 -12.61 11.72
CA TYR A 59 -15.10 -12.34 12.04
C TYR A 59 -14.17 -13.54 11.80
N GLY A 60 -14.71 -14.68 11.34
CA GLY A 60 -13.98 -15.94 11.26
C GLY A 60 -12.79 -15.91 10.30
N VAL A 61 -12.99 -15.41 9.07
CA VAL A 61 -11.99 -15.61 8.02
C VAL A 61 -10.78 -14.69 8.16
N PHE A 62 -10.98 -13.44 8.57
CA PHE A 62 -9.86 -12.55 8.86
C PHE A 62 -9.00 -13.08 10.02
N ALA A 63 -9.63 -13.65 11.06
CA ALA A 63 -8.90 -14.29 12.15
C ALA A 63 -8.16 -15.57 11.72
N GLN A 64 -8.75 -16.38 10.83
CA GLN A 64 -8.07 -17.55 10.25
C GLN A 64 -6.83 -17.15 9.44
N TRP A 65 -6.92 -16.07 8.66
CA TRP A 65 -5.75 -15.52 7.95
C TRP A 65 -4.63 -15.15 8.93
N MET A 66 -4.94 -14.38 9.98
CA MET A 66 -3.95 -14.01 10.99
C MET A 66 -3.34 -15.23 11.69
N ARG A 67 -4.12 -16.28 11.91
CA ARG A 67 -3.66 -17.54 12.48
C ARG A 67 -2.69 -18.25 11.53
N ALA A 68 -3.00 -18.32 10.24
CA ALA A 68 -2.12 -18.90 9.23
C ALA A 68 -0.78 -18.15 9.17
N LEU A 69 -0.79 -16.82 9.13
CA LEU A 69 0.43 -16.00 9.17
C LEU A 69 1.27 -16.29 10.43
N SER A 70 0.61 -16.39 11.60
CA SER A 70 1.29 -16.67 12.85
C SER A 70 1.91 -18.08 12.87
N LEU A 71 1.21 -19.08 12.34
CA LEU A 71 1.70 -20.46 12.21
C LEU A 71 2.91 -20.53 11.29
N GLU A 72 2.85 -19.87 10.14
CA GLU A 72 3.96 -19.81 9.19
C GLU A 72 5.22 -19.20 9.85
N ARG A 73 5.07 -18.10 10.60
CA ARG A 73 6.18 -17.46 11.33
C ARG A 73 6.81 -18.35 12.40
N LEU A 74 6.07 -19.34 12.89
CA LEU A 74 6.56 -20.35 13.82
C LEU A 74 7.13 -21.59 13.12
N GLY A 75 7.27 -21.57 11.79
CA GLY A 75 7.79 -22.67 10.98
C GLY A 75 6.78 -23.79 10.71
N ARG A 76 5.49 -23.56 10.99
CA ARG A 76 4.39 -24.54 10.79
C ARG A 76 3.71 -24.33 9.44
N SER A 77 4.49 -24.28 8.37
CA SER A 77 4.03 -23.87 7.03
C SER A 77 2.92 -24.76 6.46
N THR A 78 2.98 -26.08 6.66
CA THR A 78 1.94 -27.00 6.16
C THR A 78 0.57 -26.70 6.79
N GLU A 79 0.55 -26.39 8.09
CA GLU A 79 -0.68 -26.06 8.80
C GLU A 79 -1.20 -24.68 8.41
N ALA A 80 -0.29 -23.72 8.20
CA ALA A 80 -0.64 -22.40 7.69
C ALA A 80 -1.31 -22.47 6.31
N VAL A 81 -0.74 -23.25 5.38
CA VAL A 81 -1.28 -23.44 4.04
C VAL A 81 -2.66 -24.09 4.10
N ALA A 82 -2.82 -25.19 4.84
CA ALA A 82 -4.10 -25.88 4.95
C ALA A 82 -5.20 -24.96 5.54
N LEU A 83 -4.85 -24.15 6.53
CA LEU A 83 -5.78 -23.18 7.13
C LEU A 83 -6.18 -22.07 6.14
N MET A 84 -5.24 -21.61 5.31
CA MET A 84 -5.51 -20.60 4.29
C MET A 84 -6.39 -21.12 3.16
N GLU A 85 -6.21 -22.38 2.76
CA GLU A 85 -7.09 -23.03 1.77
C GLU A 85 -8.53 -23.12 2.27
N ASP A 86 -8.72 -23.56 3.51
CA ASP A 86 -10.04 -23.64 4.13
C ASP A 86 -10.70 -22.25 4.23
N ALA A 87 -9.94 -21.24 4.65
CA ALA A 87 -10.39 -19.84 4.68
C ALA A 87 -10.83 -19.33 3.30
N LEU A 88 -10.08 -19.63 2.24
CA LEU A 88 -10.43 -19.24 0.87
C LEU A 88 -11.69 -19.95 0.36
N CYS A 89 -11.87 -21.25 0.67
CA CYS A 89 -13.10 -21.96 0.36
C CYS A 89 -14.31 -21.29 1.04
N GLN A 90 -14.18 -20.97 2.33
CA GLN A 90 -15.25 -20.32 3.10
C GLN A 90 -15.63 -18.93 2.55
N ILE A 91 -14.64 -18.10 2.18
CA ILE A 91 -14.94 -16.78 1.58
C ILE A 91 -15.66 -16.90 0.25
N ARG A 92 -15.22 -17.84 -0.60
CA ARG A 92 -15.84 -18.07 -1.92
C ARG A 92 -17.28 -18.50 -1.78
N ASP A 93 -17.57 -19.39 -0.82
CA ASP A 93 -18.93 -19.84 -0.52
C ASP A 93 -19.82 -18.73 0.02
N LEU A 94 -19.26 -17.85 0.87
CA LEU A 94 -19.98 -16.71 1.44
C LEU A 94 -20.16 -15.55 0.45
N GLN A 95 -19.50 -15.56 -0.71
CA GLN A 95 -19.48 -14.46 -1.69
C GLN A 95 -19.11 -13.11 -1.06
N VAL A 96 -18.27 -13.14 -0.04
CA VAL A 96 -17.83 -11.94 0.66
C VAL A 96 -16.59 -11.42 -0.04
N ASP A 97 -16.68 -10.22 -0.62
CA ASP A 97 -15.59 -9.64 -1.43
C ASP A 97 -14.42 -9.11 -0.58
N TRP A 98 -14.42 -9.36 0.73
CA TRP A 98 -13.38 -8.87 1.62
C TRP A 98 -12.05 -9.56 1.32
N ASN A 99 -11.20 -8.85 0.57
CA ASN A 99 -9.78 -9.16 0.39
C ASN A 99 -9.47 -10.56 -0.17
N LEU A 100 -10.37 -11.17 -0.95
CA LEU A 100 -10.15 -12.48 -1.58
C LEU A 100 -8.81 -12.53 -2.34
N VAL A 101 -8.57 -11.53 -3.19
CA VAL A 101 -7.31 -11.38 -3.94
C VAL A 101 -6.10 -11.37 -3.01
N ARG A 102 -6.18 -10.67 -1.87
CA ARG A 102 -5.07 -10.59 -0.92
C ARG A 102 -4.77 -11.97 -0.32
N LEU A 103 -5.79 -12.72 0.07
CA LEU A 103 -5.63 -14.07 0.62
C LEU A 103 -5.08 -15.05 -0.41
N GLU A 104 -5.51 -14.93 -1.67
CA GLU A 104 -4.95 -15.71 -2.78
C GLU A 104 -3.45 -15.41 -2.95
N LEU A 105 -3.06 -14.13 -2.96
CA LEU A 105 -1.65 -13.73 -3.05
C LEU A 105 -0.82 -14.21 -1.85
N GLU A 106 -1.38 -14.21 -0.63
CA GLU A 106 -0.71 -14.79 0.54
C GLU A 106 -0.53 -16.30 0.41
N LEU A 107 -1.53 -17.02 -0.11
CA LEU A 107 -1.43 -18.45 -0.34
C LEU A 107 -0.37 -18.77 -1.41
N HIS A 108 -0.35 -18.02 -2.51
CA HIS A 108 0.70 -18.18 -3.54
C HIS A 108 2.08 -17.98 -2.93
N ARG A 109 2.26 -16.95 -2.09
CA ARG A 109 3.53 -16.69 -1.39
C ARG A 109 3.91 -17.84 -0.45
N MET A 110 2.97 -18.34 0.35
CA MET A 110 3.22 -19.46 1.27
C MET A 110 3.62 -20.76 0.55
N ARG A 111 3.19 -20.92 -0.70
CA ARG A 111 3.50 -22.07 -1.57
C ARG A 111 4.72 -21.90 -2.45
N ASP A 112 5.27 -20.69 -2.52
CA ASP A 112 6.24 -20.31 -3.54
C ASP A 112 5.71 -20.57 -4.98
N ASP A 113 4.41 -20.33 -5.19
CA ASP A 113 3.72 -20.63 -6.45
C ASP A 113 3.81 -19.43 -7.42
N GLU A 114 4.97 -19.32 -8.07
CA GLU A 114 5.25 -18.24 -9.02
C GLU A 114 4.30 -18.25 -10.24
N GLN A 115 3.80 -19.43 -10.65
CA GLN A 115 2.91 -19.51 -11.81
C GLN A 115 1.55 -18.87 -11.52
N SER A 116 0.94 -19.21 -10.39
CA SER A 116 -0.31 -18.57 -9.99
C SER A 116 -0.13 -17.07 -9.73
N ALA A 117 1.03 -16.65 -9.22
CA ALA A 117 1.36 -15.24 -9.07
C ALA A 117 1.46 -14.49 -10.42
N ARG A 118 1.97 -15.15 -11.47
CA ARG A 118 2.02 -14.61 -12.84
C ARG A 118 0.61 -14.45 -13.44
N ASP A 119 -0.26 -15.42 -13.23
CA ASP A 119 -1.65 -15.36 -13.72
C ASP A 119 -2.44 -14.25 -12.99
N ALA A 120 -2.18 -14.09 -11.68
CA ALA A 120 -2.72 -12.97 -10.90
C ALA A 120 -2.21 -11.61 -11.39
N LEU A 121 -0.94 -11.50 -11.78
CA LEU A 121 -0.37 -10.26 -12.33
C LEU A 121 -1.12 -9.80 -13.58
N GLU A 122 -1.34 -10.70 -14.54
CA GLU A 122 -2.06 -10.39 -15.78
C GLU A 122 -3.47 -9.89 -15.48
N THR A 123 -4.19 -10.59 -14.60
CA THR A 123 -5.53 -10.22 -14.17
C THR A 123 -5.55 -8.84 -13.51
N LEU A 124 -4.63 -8.57 -12.58
CA LEU A 124 -4.58 -7.30 -11.84
C LEU A 124 -4.21 -6.11 -12.72
N CYS A 125 -3.31 -6.30 -13.70
CA CYS A 125 -2.97 -5.26 -14.67
C CYS A 125 -4.18 -4.79 -15.47
N THR A 126 -5.15 -5.67 -15.75
CA THR A 126 -6.38 -5.29 -16.47
C THR A 126 -7.40 -4.53 -15.61
N ARG A 127 -7.28 -4.57 -14.28
CA ARG A 127 -8.22 -3.92 -13.34
C ARG A 127 -7.87 -2.47 -13.01
N GLY A 128 -6.73 -1.95 -13.48
CA GLY A 128 -6.33 -0.56 -13.26
C GLY A 128 -6.21 -0.21 -11.77
N GLU A 129 -6.84 0.89 -11.34
CA GLU A 129 -6.73 1.39 -9.96
C GLU A 129 -7.27 0.41 -8.90
N GLU A 130 -8.25 -0.43 -9.25
CA GLU A 130 -8.80 -1.45 -8.34
C GLU A 130 -7.79 -2.56 -8.04
N GLY A 131 -6.84 -2.81 -8.96
CA GLY A 131 -5.77 -3.79 -8.79
C GLY A 131 -4.53 -3.26 -8.09
N ALA A 132 -4.41 -1.93 -7.91
CA ALA A 132 -3.18 -1.27 -7.48
C ALA A 132 -2.62 -1.82 -6.14
N THR A 133 -3.47 -1.96 -5.13
CA THR A 133 -3.05 -2.48 -3.82
C THR A 133 -2.51 -3.91 -3.93
N ALA A 134 -3.20 -4.76 -4.69
CA ALA A 134 -2.78 -6.15 -4.88
C ALA A 134 -1.48 -6.25 -5.71
N LEU A 135 -1.26 -5.34 -6.65
CA LEU A 135 0.00 -5.26 -7.41
C LEU A 135 1.21 -4.96 -6.52
N HIS A 136 1.08 -4.08 -5.52
CA HIS A 136 2.18 -3.82 -4.57
C HIS A 136 2.51 -5.04 -3.71
N VAL A 137 1.47 -5.75 -3.26
CA VAL A 137 1.64 -7.02 -2.51
C VAL A 137 2.34 -8.06 -3.38
N LEU A 138 1.89 -8.21 -4.63
CA LEU A 138 2.44 -9.14 -5.60
C LEU A 138 3.91 -8.82 -5.90
N LYS A 139 4.25 -7.55 -6.11
CA LYS A 139 5.63 -7.09 -6.33
C LYS A 139 6.53 -7.37 -5.14
N ARG A 140 6.03 -7.20 -3.91
CA ARG A 140 6.77 -7.51 -2.70
C ARG A 140 7.04 -9.02 -2.56
N TYR A 141 6.05 -9.85 -2.89
CA TYR A 141 6.15 -11.31 -2.73
C TYR A 141 6.93 -11.97 -3.87
N PHE A 142 6.80 -11.45 -5.08
CA PHE A 142 7.38 -12.02 -6.30
C PHE A 142 8.10 -10.93 -7.12
N PRO A 143 9.19 -10.33 -6.59
CA PRO A 143 9.88 -9.21 -7.24
C PRO A 143 10.37 -9.56 -8.65
N ARG A 144 10.77 -10.82 -8.89
CA ARG A 144 11.24 -11.33 -10.19
C ARG A 144 10.22 -11.18 -11.32
N LEU A 145 8.92 -11.16 -11.02
CA LEU A 145 7.88 -10.97 -12.03
C LEU A 145 7.89 -9.54 -12.61
N PHE A 146 8.48 -8.58 -11.89
CA PHE A 146 8.53 -7.17 -12.26
C PHE A 146 9.93 -6.73 -12.71
N GLU A 147 10.91 -7.62 -12.66
CA GLU A 147 12.26 -7.38 -13.16
C GLU A 147 12.25 -7.41 -14.69
N THR A 148 11.82 -6.32 -15.32
CA THR A 148 12.04 -6.12 -16.76
C THR A 148 13.49 -5.74 -16.96
N ASN A 149 14.38 -6.71 -17.20
CA ASN A 149 15.77 -6.60 -17.66
C ASN A 149 16.40 -5.19 -17.54
N THR A 150 16.45 -4.65 -16.32
CA THR A 150 17.06 -3.37 -16.03
C THR A 150 18.38 -3.73 -15.41
N TYR A 151 19.43 -3.70 -16.24
CA TYR A 151 20.80 -3.86 -15.80
C TYR A 151 21.01 -3.08 -14.49
N ALA A 152 21.20 -3.82 -13.41
CA ALA A 152 21.60 -3.31 -12.12
C ALA A 152 23.02 -2.74 -12.28
N LEU A 153 23.10 -1.46 -12.65
CA LEU A 153 24.27 -0.67 -12.38
C LEU A 153 24.12 -0.13 -10.96
N ALA A 154 24.74 -0.85 -10.02
CA ALA A 154 25.15 -0.26 -8.76
C ALA A 154 26.00 0.99 -9.08
N SER A 155 25.47 2.16 -8.78
CA SER A 155 26.24 3.39 -8.73
C SER A 155 25.98 4.05 -7.39
N GLU A 156 27.05 4.22 -6.61
CA GLU A 156 27.11 4.81 -5.27
C GLU A 156 26.89 6.33 -5.27
N SER A 157 26.13 6.86 -6.23
CA SER A 157 25.57 8.22 -6.12
C SER A 157 24.23 8.12 -5.40
N PRO A 158 23.90 9.03 -4.47
CA PRO A 158 22.57 9.04 -3.86
C PRO A 158 21.55 9.23 -4.98
N VAL A 159 20.83 8.15 -5.30
CA VAL A 159 19.77 8.17 -6.30
C VAL A 159 18.79 9.26 -5.87
N PRO A 160 18.43 10.21 -6.74
CA PRO A 160 17.53 11.27 -6.34
C PRO A 160 16.23 10.64 -5.83
N SER A 161 15.75 11.12 -4.68
CA SER A 161 14.61 10.52 -3.97
C SER A 161 13.55 11.56 -3.63
N LEU A 162 12.30 11.16 -3.81
CA LEU A 162 11.13 11.91 -3.43
C LEU A 162 10.64 11.43 -2.06
N GLU A 163 10.39 12.37 -1.16
CA GLU A 163 9.99 12.11 0.21
C GLU A 163 8.60 12.71 0.44
N VAL A 164 7.58 11.89 0.71
CA VAL A 164 6.16 12.29 0.77
C VAL A 164 5.41 11.74 1.97
N LEU A 165 6.00 10.84 2.76
CA LEU A 165 5.45 10.37 4.03
C LEU A 165 5.67 11.43 5.13
N GLY A 166 5.05 12.59 4.95
CA GLY A 166 5.24 13.82 5.71
C GLY A 166 5.26 15.04 4.79
N GLU A 167 5.95 16.11 5.21
CA GLU A 167 6.21 17.25 4.33
C GLU A 167 7.00 16.82 3.08
N MET A 168 6.55 17.25 1.89
CA MET A 168 7.18 16.90 0.62
C MET A 168 8.60 17.46 0.49
N ARG A 169 9.58 16.56 0.36
CA ARG A 169 11.00 16.86 0.16
C ARG A 169 11.54 16.18 -1.10
N PHE A 170 12.59 16.77 -1.65
CA PHE A 170 13.37 16.18 -2.74
C PHE A 170 14.84 16.18 -2.31
N ASN A 171 15.49 15.02 -2.33
CA ASN A 171 16.86 14.85 -1.83
C ASN A 171 17.05 15.47 -0.43
N HIS A 172 16.18 15.10 0.52
CA HIS A 172 16.16 15.61 1.90
C HIS A 172 15.90 17.12 2.06
N THR A 173 15.65 17.84 0.96
CA THR A 173 15.42 19.29 0.98
C THR A 173 13.92 19.59 0.81
N PRO A 174 13.29 20.37 1.71
CA PRO A 174 11.90 20.79 1.55
C PRO A 174 11.68 21.55 0.25
N ILE A 175 10.69 21.12 -0.53
CA ILE A 175 10.31 21.84 -1.74
C ILE A 175 9.67 23.17 -1.34
N SER A 176 10.09 24.26 -2.00
CA SER A 176 9.63 25.63 -1.68
C SER A 176 8.10 25.74 -1.58
N PRO A 177 7.54 26.44 -0.58
CA PRO A 177 6.10 26.71 -0.49
C PRO A 177 5.53 27.46 -1.71
N ARG A 178 6.37 28.24 -2.40
CA ARG A 178 5.99 28.98 -3.63
C ARG A 178 5.68 28.07 -4.82
N LEU A 179 6.09 26.79 -4.75
CA LEU A 179 5.86 25.78 -5.78
C LEU A 179 4.66 24.89 -5.45
N ARG A 180 3.65 25.40 -4.75
CA ARG A 180 2.48 24.62 -4.31
C ARG A 180 1.83 23.81 -5.44
N LYS A 181 1.52 24.45 -6.56
CA LYS A 181 0.93 23.76 -7.73
C LYS A 181 1.87 22.70 -8.33
N ALA A 182 3.18 22.88 -8.19
CA ALA A 182 4.17 21.95 -8.69
C ALA A 182 4.25 20.72 -7.78
N LYS A 183 4.11 20.92 -6.46
CA LYS A 183 3.93 19.83 -5.50
C LYS A 183 2.66 19.03 -5.80
N GLU A 184 1.55 19.69 -6.15
CA GLU A 184 0.31 19.01 -6.57
C GLU A 184 0.51 18.18 -7.85
N LEU A 185 1.27 18.67 -8.83
CA LEU A 185 1.61 17.87 -10.02
C LEU A 185 2.45 16.64 -9.67
N VAL A 186 3.46 16.81 -8.80
CA VAL A 186 4.30 15.68 -8.34
C VAL A 186 3.46 14.67 -7.56
N ALA A 187 2.52 15.13 -6.72
CA ALA A 187 1.58 14.27 -6.01
C ALA A 187 0.69 13.49 -6.99
N LEU A 188 0.14 14.13 -8.03
CA LEU A 188 -0.66 13.46 -9.06
C LEU A 188 0.12 12.36 -9.78
N LEU A 189 1.38 12.65 -10.16
CA LEU A 189 2.24 11.68 -10.82
C LEU A 189 2.59 10.50 -9.90
N LEU A 190 2.83 10.78 -8.62
CA LEU A 190 3.08 9.76 -7.63
C LEU A 190 1.83 8.88 -7.42
N GLU A 191 0.65 9.47 -7.23
CA GLU A 191 -0.62 8.74 -7.05
C GLU A 191 -0.90 7.82 -8.23
N ALA A 192 -0.70 8.30 -9.46
CA ALA A 192 -0.82 7.46 -10.65
C ALA A 192 0.17 6.28 -10.61
N ARG A 193 1.41 6.51 -10.19
CA ARG A 193 2.43 5.45 -10.08
C ARG A 193 2.12 4.46 -8.96
N LEU A 194 1.63 4.93 -7.82
CA LEU A 194 1.12 4.09 -6.75
C LEU A 194 -0.12 3.30 -7.23
N ALA A 195 -0.89 3.83 -8.18
CA ALA A 195 -1.98 3.11 -8.83
C ALA A 195 -1.52 2.09 -9.90
N GLY A 196 -0.21 1.89 -10.08
CA GLY A 196 0.37 1.01 -11.09
C GLY A 196 0.47 1.63 -12.49
N ARG A 197 0.13 2.91 -12.66
CA ARG A 197 0.22 3.60 -13.95
C ARG A 197 1.60 4.22 -14.14
N GLN A 198 2.18 4.04 -15.33
CA GLN A 198 3.54 4.53 -15.61
C GLN A 198 3.60 6.03 -15.94
N HIS A 199 2.49 6.63 -16.36
CA HIS A 199 2.40 8.02 -16.79
C HIS A 199 1.03 8.62 -16.48
N VAL A 200 0.98 9.95 -16.47
CA VAL A 200 -0.26 10.75 -16.44
C VAL A 200 -0.35 11.52 -17.75
N THR A 201 -1.46 11.37 -18.46
CA THR A 201 -1.71 12.06 -19.73
C THR A 201 -1.84 13.57 -19.50
N PRO A 202 -1.64 14.40 -20.56
CA PRO A 202 -1.86 15.84 -20.44
C PRO A 202 -3.27 16.21 -19.97
N LEU A 203 -4.30 15.48 -20.41
CA LEU A 203 -5.68 15.73 -20.04
C LEU A 203 -5.93 15.42 -18.56
N GLU A 204 -5.45 14.27 -18.07
CA GLU A 204 -5.55 13.94 -16.63
C GLU A 204 -4.79 14.95 -15.75
N ALA A 205 -3.64 15.44 -16.23
CA ALA A 205 -2.88 16.47 -15.53
C ALA A 205 -3.65 17.80 -15.47
N LEU A 206 -4.41 18.14 -16.51
CA LEU A 206 -5.29 19.30 -16.53
C LEU A 206 -6.47 19.12 -15.58
N ASP A 207 -7.18 18.01 -15.67
CA ASP A 207 -8.34 17.72 -14.84
C ASP A 207 -7.99 17.64 -13.34
N GLY A 208 -6.82 17.07 -13.03
CA GLY A 208 -6.32 16.96 -11.66
C GLY A 208 -5.85 18.28 -11.06
N LEU A 209 -5.28 19.18 -11.87
CA LEU A 209 -4.68 20.44 -11.38
C LEU A 209 -5.60 21.65 -11.55
N TYR A 210 -6.34 21.76 -12.65
CA TYR A 210 -7.07 22.97 -13.06
C TYR A 210 -8.53 22.63 -13.36
N ARG A 211 -9.19 21.93 -12.42
CA ARG A 211 -10.59 21.48 -12.59
C ARG A 211 -11.51 22.64 -12.94
N GLY A 212 -12.11 22.59 -14.13
CA GLY A 212 -13.09 23.58 -14.59
C GLY A 212 -12.49 24.86 -15.18
N GLU A 213 -11.19 24.91 -15.45
CA GLU A 213 -10.53 26.01 -16.16
C GLU A 213 -10.44 25.77 -17.68
N ASP A 214 -10.13 26.83 -18.45
CA ASP A 214 -9.95 26.75 -19.90
C ASP A 214 -8.75 25.86 -20.28
N GLU A 215 -8.95 24.91 -21.20
CA GLU A 215 -7.97 23.88 -21.57
C GLU A 215 -6.69 24.47 -22.18
N VAL A 216 -6.84 25.51 -23.02
CA VAL A 216 -5.71 26.13 -23.73
C VAL A 216 -4.82 26.88 -22.76
N GLN A 217 -5.41 27.66 -21.85
CA GLN A 217 -4.68 28.38 -20.81
C GLN A 217 -4.03 27.41 -19.81
N SER A 218 -4.75 26.37 -19.41
CA SER A 218 -4.28 25.37 -18.45
C SER A 218 -3.10 24.54 -19.00
N SER A 219 -3.11 24.21 -20.30
CA SER A 219 -1.99 23.51 -20.97
C SER A 219 -0.71 24.36 -21.02
N ALA A 220 -0.85 25.67 -21.23
CA ALA A 220 0.28 26.61 -21.10
C ALA A 220 0.77 26.70 -19.64
N ALA A 221 -0.14 26.71 -18.67
CA ALA A 221 0.18 26.75 -17.24
C ALA A 221 0.97 25.51 -16.79
N ILE A 222 0.61 24.30 -17.23
CA ILE A 222 1.36 23.07 -16.94
C ILE A 222 2.80 23.15 -17.48
N ARG A 223 3.00 23.65 -18.71
CA ARG A 223 4.35 23.81 -19.27
C ARG A 223 5.20 24.79 -18.45
N GLN A 224 4.62 25.91 -18.04
CA GLN A 224 5.30 26.86 -17.15
C GLN A 224 5.61 26.25 -15.78
N LEU A 225 4.71 25.42 -15.26
CA LEU A 225 4.89 24.72 -13.99
C LEU A 225 6.07 23.75 -14.05
N LEU A 226 6.14 22.93 -15.09
CA LEU A 226 7.26 22.01 -15.34
C LEU A 226 8.59 22.75 -15.47
N TYR A 227 8.60 23.88 -16.20
CA TYR A 227 9.79 24.70 -16.31
C TYR A 227 10.26 25.24 -14.95
N ARG A 228 9.34 25.76 -14.12
CA ARG A 228 9.66 26.24 -12.77
C ARG A 228 10.15 25.11 -11.85
N LEU A 229 9.55 23.94 -11.94
CA LEU A 229 9.94 22.75 -11.18
C LEU A 229 11.37 22.33 -11.53
N ARG A 230 11.66 22.20 -12.83
CA ARG A 230 13.00 21.86 -13.33
C ARG A 230 14.06 22.86 -12.92
N LYS A 231 13.74 24.15 -13.02
CA LYS A 231 14.65 25.22 -12.59
C LYS A 231 14.96 25.17 -11.08
N ALA A 232 14.02 24.72 -10.26
CA ALA A 232 14.16 24.71 -8.81
C ALA A 232 14.74 23.41 -8.25
N LEU A 233 14.43 22.26 -8.87
CA LEU A 233 14.72 20.92 -8.34
C LEU A 233 15.58 20.07 -9.28
N GLY A 234 15.93 20.58 -10.46
CA GLY A 234 16.65 19.83 -11.49
C GLY A 234 15.70 19.09 -12.44
N ASP A 235 16.27 18.61 -13.55
CA ASP A 235 15.51 17.93 -14.61
C ASP A 235 15.08 16.50 -14.23
N ASP A 236 15.66 15.95 -13.16
CA ASP A 236 15.54 14.54 -12.81
C ASP A 236 14.25 14.17 -12.08
N LEU A 237 13.40 15.13 -11.70
CA LEU A 237 12.18 14.83 -10.93
C LEU A 237 11.00 14.43 -11.83
N VAL A 238 10.80 15.14 -12.95
CA VAL A 238 9.65 14.90 -13.86
C VAL A 238 10.10 14.83 -15.33
N GLY A 239 9.91 13.64 -15.89
CA GLY A 239 10.11 13.34 -17.31
C GLY A 239 8.87 13.64 -18.16
N ARG A 240 9.08 13.70 -19.48
CA ARG A 240 8.02 13.74 -20.48
C ARG A 240 8.22 12.58 -21.45
N THR A 241 7.16 11.82 -21.70
CA THR A 241 7.12 10.75 -22.69
C THR A 241 6.14 11.10 -23.80
N ASN A 242 6.02 10.24 -24.81
CA ASN A 242 5.01 10.39 -25.87
C ASN A 242 3.58 10.23 -25.34
N GLN A 243 3.41 9.60 -24.18
CA GLN A 243 2.10 9.33 -23.57
C GLN A 243 1.71 10.36 -22.51
N GLY A 244 2.67 11.10 -21.95
CA GLY A 244 2.39 12.14 -20.97
C GLY A 244 3.58 12.49 -20.08
N TYR A 245 3.29 12.69 -18.81
CA TYR A 245 4.26 13.07 -17.78
C TYR A 245 4.56 11.88 -16.87
N VAL A 246 5.81 11.77 -16.41
CA VAL A 246 6.27 10.65 -15.59
C VAL A 246 7.12 11.13 -14.42
N LEU A 247 7.01 10.46 -13.29
CA LEU A 247 7.91 10.65 -12.16
C LEU A 247 9.14 9.76 -12.37
N THR A 248 10.33 10.36 -12.41
CA THR A 248 11.59 9.67 -12.77
C THR A 248 12.40 9.17 -11.58
N VAL A 249 11.99 9.53 -10.36
CA VAL A 249 12.68 9.19 -9.10
C VAL A 249 11.83 8.27 -8.25
N LYS A 250 12.45 7.44 -7.40
CA LYS A 250 11.71 6.63 -6.42
C LYS A 250 11.20 7.50 -5.26
N SER A 251 10.14 7.04 -4.61
CA SER A 251 9.57 7.66 -3.42
C SER A 251 9.69 6.80 -2.17
N ASP A 252 9.73 7.44 -1.00
CA ASP A 252 9.63 6.76 0.30
C ASP A 252 8.27 6.06 0.49
N ALA A 253 7.20 6.53 -0.16
CA ALA A 253 5.90 5.85 -0.19
C ALA A 253 5.97 4.49 -0.89
N GLU A 254 6.63 4.40 -2.05
CA GLU A 254 6.83 3.10 -2.70
C GLU A 254 7.77 2.21 -1.90
N GLN A 255 8.83 2.77 -1.33
CA GLN A 255 9.72 2.02 -0.45
C GLN A 255 8.95 1.47 0.75
N PHE A 256 8.03 2.24 1.31
CA PHE A 256 7.14 1.78 2.37
C PHE A 256 6.21 0.67 1.90
N LEU A 257 5.61 0.74 0.71
CA LEU A 257 4.78 -0.35 0.19
C LEU A 257 5.58 -1.63 -0.08
N GLU A 258 6.83 -1.49 -0.53
CA GLU A 258 7.75 -2.62 -0.77
C GLU A 258 8.23 -3.25 0.56
N THR A 259 8.54 -2.45 1.58
CA THR A 259 9.25 -2.92 2.79
C THR A 259 8.41 -2.97 4.06
N LEU A 260 7.29 -2.24 4.10
CA LEU A 260 6.50 -1.91 5.29
C LEU A 260 7.31 -1.23 6.41
N ASP A 261 8.42 -0.57 6.10
CA ASP A 261 9.22 0.12 7.12
C ASP A 261 8.51 1.39 7.62
N THR A 262 7.84 1.24 8.77
CA THR A 262 7.12 2.33 9.43
C THR A 262 8.01 3.53 9.82
N ARG A 263 9.34 3.38 9.87
CA ARG A 263 10.26 4.48 10.20
C ARG A 263 10.38 5.51 9.07
N LEU A 264 9.89 5.19 7.87
CA LEU A 264 9.85 6.13 6.74
C LEU A 264 8.85 7.26 6.97
N TRP A 265 7.86 7.07 7.84
CA TRP A 265 6.84 8.06 8.18
C TRP A 265 7.40 9.17 9.07
N ARG A 266 7.34 10.41 8.58
CA ARG A 266 7.75 11.64 9.28
C ARG A 266 6.56 12.53 9.64
N GLY A 267 5.40 12.27 9.05
CA GLY A 267 4.14 12.98 9.25
C GLY A 267 3.06 12.41 8.34
N ASP A 268 1.95 13.12 8.21
CA ASP A 268 0.84 12.71 7.33
C ASP A 268 1.31 12.64 5.88
N TYR A 269 0.77 11.68 5.12
CA TYR A 269 1.06 11.56 3.71
C TYR A 269 0.69 12.85 2.96
N LEU A 270 1.61 13.38 2.15
CA LEU A 270 1.47 14.65 1.43
C LEU A 270 1.08 15.83 2.34
N GLN A 271 1.64 15.89 3.55
CA GLN A 271 1.31 16.89 4.56
C GLN A 271 1.28 18.32 3.98
N GLY A 272 0.17 19.02 4.22
CA GLY A 272 -0.01 20.42 3.81
C GLY A 272 -0.43 20.61 2.35
N LEU A 273 -0.66 19.54 1.59
CA LEU A 273 -1.27 19.58 0.27
C LEU A 273 -2.75 19.22 0.35
N ALA A 274 -3.60 20.13 -0.11
CA ALA A 274 -5.01 19.82 -0.36
C ALA A 274 -5.08 19.16 -1.74
N PHE A 275 -4.72 17.89 -1.82
CA PHE A 275 -4.78 17.13 -3.07
C PHE A 275 -6.13 16.40 -3.19
N ALA A 276 -6.73 16.44 -4.38
CA ALA A 276 -8.15 16.14 -4.60
C ALA A 276 -8.49 14.64 -4.74
N SER A 277 -7.53 13.73 -4.63
CA SER A 277 -7.80 12.29 -4.67
C SER A 277 -8.18 11.78 -3.28
N THR A 278 -9.46 11.92 -2.93
CA THR A 278 -10.00 11.33 -1.69
C THR A 278 -10.68 9.99 -2.00
N PRO A 279 -10.31 8.88 -1.32
CA PRO A 279 -9.07 8.68 -0.55
C PRO A 279 -7.86 8.45 -1.48
N SER A 280 -6.65 8.74 -0.98
CA SER A 280 -5.42 8.53 -1.75
C SER A 280 -5.17 7.04 -1.99
N VAL A 281 -4.44 6.71 -3.06
CA VAL A 281 -4.06 5.32 -3.37
C VAL A 281 -3.24 4.72 -2.23
N LEU A 282 -2.33 5.49 -1.63
CA LEU A 282 -1.53 5.00 -0.51
C LEU A 282 -2.40 4.61 0.70
N GLU A 283 -3.37 5.44 1.07
CA GLU A 283 -4.30 5.11 2.16
C GLU A 283 -5.08 3.83 1.86
N ARG A 284 -5.57 3.67 0.62
CA ARG A 284 -6.23 2.43 0.18
C ARG A 284 -5.31 1.21 0.25
N CYS A 285 -4.01 1.39 -0.01
CA CYS A 285 -3.03 0.32 0.10
C CYS A 285 -2.69 -0.06 1.55
N ILE A 286 -2.89 0.84 2.51
CA ILE A 286 -2.59 0.62 3.95
C ILE A 286 -3.78 0.02 4.69
N THR A 287 -5.00 0.39 4.31
CA THR A 287 -6.23 -0.04 5.00
C THR A 287 -6.71 -1.45 4.63
N LEU A 288 -6.03 -2.16 3.72
CA LEU A 288 -6.37 -3.50 3.23
C LEU A 288 -5.29 -4.54 3.58
#